data_AF-A0A8X6TJM9-F1
#
_entry.id   AF-A0A8X6TJM9-F1
#
_cell.length_a   1.000
_cell.length_b   1.000
_cell.length_c   1.000
_cell.angle_alpha   90.00
_cell.angle_beta   90.00
_cell.angle_gamma   90.00
#
_symmetry.space_group_name_H-M   'P 1'
#
loop_
_entity.id
_entity.type
_entity.pdbx_description
1 polymer ?
#
loop_
_entity_poly.entity_id
_entity_poly.type
_entity_poly.pdbx_seq_one_letter_code
_entity_poly.pdbx_strand_id
1 'polypeptide(L)' 'VQKLAKTEVLMVNIGSLSTGGRVLAVKADLAKISLTNPVCTEVGEKIALSRRIEKHWRLIGWGMIRRGVTTKPVT' A
#
# COMPACT_ATOMS: atom_id res chain seq x y z
N VAL A 1 5.33 16.97 -2.43
CA VAL A 1 4.64 15.79 -1.85
C VAL A 1 5.30 15.46 -0.51
N GLN A 2 4.54 15.41 0.58
CA GLN A 2 5.10 15.03 1.90
C GLN A 2 5.49 13.55 1.91
N LYS A 3 6.57 13.20 2.62
CA LYS A 3 7.01 11.82 2.82
C LYS A 3 5.91 10.97 3.48
N LEU A 4 6.02 9.66 3.37
CA LEU A 4 5.12 8.73 4.06
C LEU A 4 5.31 8.84 5.57
N ALA A 5 4.21 8.90 6.32
CA ALA A 5 4.26 8.96 7.78
C ALA A 5 3.95 7.58 8.38
N LYS A 6 4.61 7.25 9.50
CA LYS A 6 4.28 6.04 10.26
C LYS A 6 2.84 6.14 10.77
N THR A 7 2.12 5.02 10.80
CA THR A 7 0.70 4.88 11.20
C THR A 7 -0.33 5.53 10.27
N GLU A 8 0.12 6.22 9.21
CA GLU A 8 -0.76 6.78 8.19
C GLU A 8 -1.50 5.68 7.43
N VAL A 9 -2.77 5.92 7.12
CA VAL A 9 -3.58 5.05 6.27
C VAL A 9 -3.62 5.63 4.86
N LEU A 10 -3.18 4.83 3.90
CA LEU A 10 -3.18 5.13 2.47
C LEU A 10 -4.19 4.23 1.77
N MET A 11 -4.62 4.64 0.58
CA MET A 11 -5.21 3.72 -0.39
C MET A 11 -4.07 3.15 -1.23
N VAL A 12 -4.04 1.83 -1.34
CA VAL A 12 -3.08 1.09 -2.15
C VAL A 12 -3.84 0.43 -3.29
N ASN A 13 -3.45 0.75 -4.51
CA ASN A 13 -4.00 0.16 -5.72
C ASN A 13 -3.03 -0.92 -6.20
N ILE A 14 -3.49 -2.16 -6.19
CA ILE A 14 -2.72 -3.36 -6.54
C ILE A 14 -3.50 -4.04 -7.67
N GLY A 15 -2.96 -3.98 -8.89
CA GLY A 15 -3.71 -4.35 -10.09
C GLY A 15 -5.01 -3.56 -10.21
N SER A 16 -6.15 -4.26 -10.28
CA SER A 16 -7.49 -3.68 -10.31
C SER A 16 -8.09 -3.40 -8.92
N LEU A 17 -7.50 -3.96 -7.85
CA LEU A 17 -8.04 -3.85 -6.50
C LEU A 17 -7.51 -2.61 -5.78
N SER A 18 -8.42 -1.85 -5.17
CA SER A 18 -8.07 -0.74 -4.26
C SER A 18 -8.37 -1.15 -2.82
N THR A 19 -7.37 -1.11 -1.94
CA THR A 19 -7.50 -1.49 -0.54
C THR A 19 -6.87 -0.45 0.38
N GLY A 20 -7.29 -0.42 1.64
CA GLY A 20 -6.62 0.37 2.67
C GLY A 20 -5.29 -0.27 3.06
N GLY A 21 -4.28 0.55 3.36
CA GLY A 21 -2.98 0.10 3.86
C GLY A 21 -2.43 1.04 4.91
N ARG A 22 -2.12 0.52 6.10
CA ARG A 22 -1.47 1.27 7.18
C ARG A 22 0.05 1.17 7.07
N VAL A 23 0.73 2.31 7.03
CA VAL A 23 2.19 2.38 7.03
C VAL A 23 2.73 1.99 8.40
N LEU A 24 3.48 0.89 8.49
CA LEU A 24 4.08 0.41 9.74
C LEU A 24 5.49 0.98 9.95
N ALA A 25 6.26 1.10 8.87
CA ALA A 25 7.62 1.60 8.89
C ALA A 25 8.00 2.19 7.51
N VAL A 26 8.89 3.17 7.52
CA VAL A 26 9.47 3.77 6.33
C VAL A 26 10.99 3.80 6.53
N LYS A 27 11.74 3.28 5.56
CA LYS A 27 13.20 3.29 5.56
C LYS A 27 13.68 3.66 4.16
N ALA A 28 14.25 4.86 4.02
CA ALA A 28 14.68 5.40 2.74
C ALA A 28 13.56 5.33 1.67
N ASP A 29 13.74 4.49 0.65
CA ASP A 29 12.83 4.24 -0.46
C ASP A 29 11.86 3.06 -0.22
N LEU A 30 11.97 2.39 0.93
CA LEU A 30 11.16 1.23 1.29
C LEU A 30 10.09 1.60 2.33
N ALA A 31 8.91 1.02 2.17
CA ALA A 31 7.82 1.11 3.14
C ALA A 31 7.29 -0.28 3.47
N LYS A 32 7.01 -0.52 4.76
CA LYS A 32 6.27 -1.70 5.22
C LYS A 32 4.82 -1.28 5.46
N ILE A 33 3.90 -1.89 4.73
CA ILE A 33 2.47 -1.56 4.79
C ILE A 33 1.68 -2.79 5.22
N SER A 34 0.80 -2.62 6.20
CA SER A 34 -0.21 -3.62 6.58
C SER A 34 -1.46 -3.34 5.78
N LEU A 35 -1.87 -4.28 4.93
CA LEU A 35 -3.13 -4.17 4.19
C LEU A 35 -4.32 -4.41 5.13
N THR A 36 -5.44 -3.72 4.89
CA THR A 36 -6.68 -3.91 5.64
C THR A 36 -7.33 -5.25 5.30
N ASN A 37 -7.33 -5.60 4.00
CA ASN A 37 -7.83 -6.87 3.49
C ASN A 37 -6.69 -7.63 2.79
N PRO A 38 -6.65 -8.98 2.86
CA PRO A 38 -5.71 -9.76 2.07
C PRO A 38 -5.97 -9.55 0.58
N VAL A 39 -4.90 -9.50 -0.21
CA VAL A 39 -4.96 -9.23 -1.66
C VAL A 39 -4.15 -10.28 -2.39
N CYS A 40 -4.69 -10.76 -3.52
CA CYS A 40 -3.96 -11.61 -4.44
C CYS A 40 -3.05 -10.74 -5.32
N THR A 41 -1.73 -11.00 -5.28
CA THR A 41 -0.71 -10.23 -5.99
C THR A 41 0.61 -11.00 -5.98
N GLU A 42 1.55 -10.62 -6.83
CA GLU A 42 2.88 -11.22 -6.91
C GLU A 42 4.00 -10.26 -6.48
N VAL A 43 5.13 -10.83 -6.06
CA VAL A 43 6.36 -10.06 -5.85
C VAL A 43 6.84 -9.52 -7.20
N GLY A 44 7.16 -8.23 -7.25
CA GLY A 44 7.49 -7.53 -8.49
C GLY A 44 6.32 -6.77 -9.11
N GLU A 45 5.09 -6.96 -8.62
CA GLU A 45 3.94 -6.22 -9.12
C GLU A 45 4.03 -4.73 -8.75
N LYS A 46 3.62 -3.87 -9.69
CA LYS A 46 3.59 -2.42 -9.52
C LYS A 46 2.34 -2.01 -8.78
N ILE A 47 2.50 -1.13 -7.80
CA ILE A 47 1.41 -0.61 -6.98
C ILE A 47 1.38 0.91 -7.04
N ALA A 48 0.20 1.50 -6.93
CA ALA A 48 0.02 2.94 -6.77
C ALA A 48 -0.41 3.26 -5.32
N LEU A 49 0.10 4.38 -4.81
CA LEU A 49 -0.20 4.88 -3.48
C LEU A 49 -0.98 6.18 -3.59
N SER A 50 -2.12 6.23 -2.93
CA SER A 50 -3.00 7.39 -2.88
C SER A 50 -3.21 7.84 -1.44
N ARG A 51 -3.19 9.16 -1.22
CA ARG A 51 -3.40 9.81 0.08
C ARG A 51 -4.71 10.58 0.08
N ARG A 52 -5.41 10.57 1.21
CA ARG A 52 -6.62 11.37 1.37
C ARG A 52 -6.25 12.81 1.68
N ILE A 53 -6.62 13.74 0.80
CA ILE A 53 -6.39 15.18 0.92
C ILE A 53 -7.71 15.88 0.61
N GLU A 54 -8.23 16.68 1.55
CA GLU A 54 -9.48 17.44 1.37
C GLU A 54 -10.64 16.57 0.88
N LYS A 55 -10.84 15.40 1.51
CA LYS A 55 -11.84 14.37 1.17
C LYS A 55 -11.63 13.64 -0.17
N HIS A 56 -10.64 14.00 -0.96
CA HIS A 56 -10.30 13.35 -2.22
C HIS A 56 -9.10 12.43 -2.07
N TRP A 57 -9.06 11.37 -2.86
CA TRP A 57 -7.88 10.54 -2.97
C TRP A 57 -6.98 11.08 -4.07
N ARG A 58 -5.76 11.45 -3.70
CA ARG A 58 -4.76 11.98 -4.63
C ARG A 58 -3.63 10.97 -4.75
N LEU A 59 -3.27 10.62 -5.98
CA LEU A 59 -2.10 9.80 -6.27
C LEU A 59 -0.85 10.54 -5.76
N ILE A 60 -0.07 9.89 -4.91
CA ILE A 60 1.16 10.46 -4.32
C ILE A 60 2.43 9.76 -4.80
N GLY A 61 2.31 8.58 -5.41
CA GLY A 61 3.44 7.85 -5.94
C GLY A 61 3.10 6.43 -6.35
N TRP A 62 4.12 5.69 -6.73
CA TRP A 62 4.05 4.28 -7.10
C TRP A 62 5.23 3.53 -6.47
N GLY A 63 5.13 2.21 -6.46
CA GLY A 63 6.19 1.33 -5.97
C GLY A 63 6.07 -0.07 -6.54
N MET A 64 6.91 -0.96 -6.04
CA MET A 64 6.93 -2.37 -6.43
C MET A 64 6.95 -3.23 -5.17
N ILE A 65 6.18 -4.32 -5.18
CA ILE A 65 6.16 -5.27 -4.07
C ILE A 65 7.49 -6.02 -4.04
N ARG A 66 8.27 -5.86 -2.95
CA ARG A 66 9.54 -6.57 -2.76
C ARG A 66 9.41 -7.86 -1.94
N ARG A 67 8.53 -7.85 -0.94
CA ARG A 67 8.27 -8.97 -0.04
C ARG A 67 6.92 -8.77 0.66
N GLY A 68 6.20 -9.86 0.95
CA GLY A 68 4.95 -9.84 1.72
C GLY A 68 4.86 -11.00 2.71
N VAL A 69 3.83 -10.97 3.57
CA VAL A 69 3.41 -12.13 4.38
C VAL A 69 2.22 -12.75 3.67
N THR A 70 2.29 -14.04 3.36
CA THR A 70 1.22 -14.76 2.68
C THR A 70 0.18 -15.25 3.67
N THR A 71 -1.09 -15.09 3.32
CA THR A 71 -2.23 -15.65 4.06
C THR A 71 -2.87 -16.74 3.22
N LYS A 72 -3.23 -17.87 3.83
CA LYS A 72 -4.01 -18.90 3.14
C LYS A 72 -5.43 -18.35 2.90
N PRO A 73 -5.99 -18.47 1.69
CA PRO A 73 -7.38 -18.13 1.47
C PRO A 73 -8.25 -19.01 2.37
N VAL A 74 -9.16 -18.39 3.10
CA VAL A 74 -10.16 -19.13 3.90
C VAL A 74 -11.25 -19.54 2.92
N THR A 75 -11.50 -20.85 2.83
CA THR A 75 -12.59 -21.43 2.00
C THR A 75 -13.93 -21.19 2.66
#